data_AF-A0A1U9Y6N2-F1
#
_entry.id   AF-A0A1U9Y6N2-F1
#
_cell.length_a   1.000
_cell.length_b   1.000
_cell.length_c   1.000
_cell.angle_alpha   90.00
_cell.angle_beta   90.00
_cell.angle_gamma   90.00
#
_symmetry.space_group_name_H-M   'P 1'
#
loop_
_entity.id
_entity.type
_entity.pdbx_description
1 polymer ?
#
loop_
_entity_poly.entity_id
_entity_poly.type
_entity_poly.pdbx_seq_one_letter_code
_entity_poly.pdbx_strand_id
1 'polypeptide(L)'
;MLKLDAIVNTQQIFENTPSKVATHYHLARHSYLSLTEEGRLYIWCGVNEAWIETQSPLHEEGLVLNLCALASAGVSFAGLHPCARCHSATHNHIMVGRDGSVVLNCLSCGSVINVWRDIWEGVQKGAQPYTHVESRLS
;
A
#
# COMPACT_ATOMS: atom_id res chain seq x y z
N MET A 1 -19.26 15.03 -12.38
CA MET A 1 -18.53 13.84 -11.88
C MET A 1 -18.28 14.08 -10.41
N LEU A 2 -18.88 13.31 -9.51
CA LEU A 2 -18.67 13.46 -8.07
C LEU A 2 -17.21 13.08 -7.77
N LYS A 3 -16.44 14.02 -7.23
CA LYS A 3 -15.06 13.77 -6.79
C LYS A 3 -15.17 12.76 -5.65
N LEU A 4 -14.61 11.56 -5.83
CA LEU A 4 -14.49 10.60 -4.72
C LEU A 4 -13.69 11.31 -3.62
N ASP A 5 -14.24 11.40 -2.42
CA ASP A 5 -13.52 11.96 -1.28
C ASP A 5 -12.23 11.16 -1.07
N ALA A 6 -11.11 11.86 -0.86
CA ALA A 6 -9.85 11.21 -0.56
C ALA A 6 -10.02 10.27 0.65
N ILE A 7 -9.68 8.99 0.44
CA ILE A 7 -9.71 7.94 1.46
C ILE A 7 -8.37 7.92 2.20
N VAL A 8 -7.29 8.04 1.43
CA VAL A 8 -5.92 8.14 1.95
C VAL A 8 -5.46 9.59 1.81
N ASN A 9 -4.98 10.20 2.90
CA ASN A 9 -4.41 11.55 2.84
C ASN A 9 -2.96 11.50 2.34
N THR A 10 -2.78 11.24 1.04
CA THR A 10 -1.47 11.16 0.39
C THR A 10 -0.69 12.47 0.47
N GLN A 11 -1.37 13.62 0.42
CA GLN A 11 -0.74 14.92 0.60
C GLN A 11 -0.02 15.00 1.95
N GLN A 12 -0.72 14.69 3.04
CA GLN A 12 -0.15 14.70 4.37
C GLN A 12 0.99 13.68 4.54
N ILE A 13 0.92 12.54 3.86
CA ILE A 13 2.02 11.55 3.85
C ILE A 13 3.27 12.15 3.22
N PHE A 14 3.17 12.86 2.09
CA PHE A 14 4.33 13.49 1.49
C PHE A 14 4.88 14.63 2.35
N GLU A 15 4.01 15.49 2.87
CA GLU A 15 4.39 16.66 3.69
C GLU A 15 5.14 16.28 4.97
N ASN A 16 4.81 15.14 5.58
CA ASN A 16 5.43 14.68 6.84
C ASN A 16 6.57 13.67 6.65
N THR A 17 7.06 13.51 5.41
CA THR A 17 8.15 12.55 5.14
C THR A 17 9.40 12.93 5.95
N PRO A 18 9.91 12.05 6.84
CA PRO A 18 10.94 12.43 7.81
C PRO A 18 12.30 12.71 7.16
N SER A 19 12.59 12.07 6.02
CA SER A 19 13.84 12.27 5.29
C SER A 19 13.77 11.72 3.86
N LYS A 20 14.80 12.01 3.05
CA LYS A 20 14.92 11.52 1.66
C LYS A 20 15.10 10.01 1.54
N VAL A 21 15.44 9.30 2.62
CA VAL A 21 15.61 7.84 2.60
C VAL A 21 14.29 7.09 2.78
N ALA A 22 13.21 7.78 3.14
CA ALA A 22 11.89 7.16 3.18
C ALA A 22 11.47 6.74 1.76
N THR A 23 11.28 5.44 1.55
CA THR A 23 10.89 4.89 0.23
C THR A 23 9.42 4.47 0.21
N HIS A 24 8.86 4.11 1.36
CA HIS A 24 7.49 3.63 1.47
C HIS A 24 6.74 4.22 2.67
N TYR A 25 5.42 4.05 2.69
CA TYR A 25 4.56 4.39 3.82
C TYR A 25 3.58 3.25 4.12
N HIS A 26 3.57 2.76 5.36
CA HIS A 26 2.67 1.72 5.80
C HIS A 26 1.37 2.35 6.31
N LEU A 27 0.26 2.10 5.60
CA LEU A 27 -1.04 2.72 5.90
C LEU A 27 -1.62 2.28 7.24
N ALA A 28 -1.57 0.99 7.57
CA ALA A 28 -2.13 0.48 8.82
C ALA A 28 -1.33 0.92 10.06
N ARG A 29 0.00 0.96 9.95
CA ARG A 29 0.90 1.37 11.07
C ARG A 29 1.12 2.88 11.14
N HIS A 30 0.65 3.63 10.14
CA HIS A 30 0.90 5.06 9.98
C HIS A 30 2.39 5.45 10.07
N SER A 31 3.26 4.62 9.48
CA SER A 31 4.71 4.74 9.63
C SER A 31 5.43 4.80 8.29
N TYR A 32 6.49 5.61 8.22
CA TYR A 32 7.40 5.58 7.07
C TYR A 32 8.31 4.37 7.13
N LEU A 33 8.64 3.85 5.96
CA LEU A 33 9.60 2.76 5.81
C LEU A 33 10.73 3.18 4.86
N SER A 34 11.92 2.65 5.12
CA SER A 34 13.10 2.77 4.26
C SER A 34 13.55 1.37 3.87
N LEU A 35 13.48 1.06 2.59
CA LEU A 35 14.01 -0.17 1.98
C LEU A 35 15.35 0.16 1.33
N THR A 36 16.41 -0.54 1.73
CA THR A 36 17.74 -0.40 1.12
C THR A 36 17.89 -1.27 -0.13
N GLU A 37 18.95 -1.04 -0.91
CA GLU A 37 19.27 -1.84 -2.09
C GLU A 37 19.56 -3.31 -1.75
N GLU A 38 20.08 -3.57 -0.54
CA GLU A 38 20.32 -4.93 -0.02
C GLU A 38 19.05 -5.61 0.51
N GLY A 39 17.88 -4.96 0.38
CA GLY A 39 16.60 -5.51 0.81
C GLY A 39 16.32 -5.38 2.31
N ARG A 40 17.11 -4.61 3.05
CA ARG A 40 16.87 -4.36 4.47
C ARG A 40 15.78 -3.33 4.64
N LEU A 41 14.83 -3.63 5.51
CA LEU A 41 13.69 -2.76 5.79
C LEU A 41 13.87 -2.10 7.15
N TYR A 42 13.59 -0.80 7.19
CA TYR A 42 13.62 0.01 8.40
C TYR A 42 12.29 0.73 8.56
N ILE A 43 11.84 0.90 9.81
CA ILE A 43 10.67 1.69 10.18
C ILE A 43 11.10 2.97 10.88
N TRP A 44 10.46 4.08 10.54
CA TRP A 44 10.70 5.35 11.23
C TRP A 44 10.04 5.34 12.62
N CYS A 45 10.84 5.52 13.66
CA CYS A 45 10.36 5.77 15.01
C CYS A 45 10.34 7.29 15.26
N GLY A 46 9.14 7.88 15.25
CA GLY A 46 8.97 9.32 15.51
C GLY A 46 9.31 9.75 16.95
N VAL A 47 9.37 8.82 17.91
CA VAL A 47 9.73 9.13 19.31
C VAL A 47 11.25 9.27 19.47
N ASN A 48 12.00 8.39 18.82
CA ASN A 48 13.46 8.37 18.90
C ASN A 48 14.12 9.20 17.77
N GLU A 49 13.31 9.69 16.83
CA GLU A 49 13.76 10.30 15.58
C GLU A 49 14.80 9.45 14.84
N ALA A 50 14.55 8.13 14.77
CA ALA A 50 15.49 7.16 14.25
C ALA A 50 14.84 6.09 13.37
N TRP A 51 15.61 5.57 12.42
CA TRP A 51 15.26 4.40 11.63
C TRP A 51 15.64 3.13 12.37
N ILE A 52 14.67 2.25 12.59
CA ILE A 52 14.84 0.98 13.31
C ILE A 52 14.71 -0.15 12.31
N GLU A 53 15.70 -1.03 12.23
CA GLU A 53 15.68 -2.21 11.34
C GLU A 53 14.54 -3.15 11.75
N THR A 54 13.74 -3.60 10.78
CA THR A 54 12.67 -4.57 10.98
C THR A 54 13.16 -5.98 10.69
N GLN A 55 12.50 -6.96 11.29
CA GLN A 55 12.80 -8.38 11.02
C GLN A 55 12.05 -8.90 9.78
N SER A 56 10.91 -8.29 9.44
CA SER A 56 10.12 -8.65 8.25
C SER A 56 10.64 -7.96 6.99
N PRO A 57 10.67 -8.68 5.85
CA PRO A 57 10.94 -8.08 4.55
C PRO A 57 9.71 -7.31 4.04
N LEU A 58 9.91 -6.39 3.10
CA LEU A 58 8.83 -5.52 2.59
C LEU A 58 7.66 -6.29 1.96
N HIS A 59 7.93 -7.39 1.25
CA HIS A 59 6.89 -8.13 0.52
C HIS A 59 5.92 -8.89 1.45
N GLU A 60 6.27 -9.04 2.73
CA GLU A 60 5.41 -9.54 3.82
C GLU A 60 4.51 -8.43 4.42
N GLU A 61 4.73 -7.18 4.05
CA GLU A 61 3.97 -6.04 4.54
C GLU A 61 2.80 -5.72 3.58
N GLY A 62 1.57 -5.74 4.10
CA GLY A 62 0.37 -5.33 3.39
C GLY A 62 0.04 -3.86 3.64
N LEU A 63 -0.72 -3.24 2.73
CA LEU A 63 -1.12 -1.83 2.80
C LEU A 63 0.08 -0.86 2.83
N VAL A 64 1.08 -1.12 1.98
CA VAL A 64 2.30 -0.31 1.91
C VAL A 64 2.36 0.45 0.59
N LEU A 65 2.50 1.77 0.67
CA LEU A 65 2.63 2.66 -0.47
C LEU A 65 4.09 2.85 -0.85
N ASN A 66 4.43 2.68 -2.12
CA ASN A 66 5.69 3.14 -2.68
C ASN A 66 5.59 4.63 -3.02
N LEU A 67 6.37 5.45 -2.33
CA LEU A 67 6.31 6.91 -2.44
C LEU A 67 6.84 7.39 -3.79
N CYS A 68 7.85 6.72 -4.35
CA CYS A 68 8.38 7.04 -5.67
C CYS A 68 7.37 6.75 -6.79
N ALA A 69 6.67 5.61 -6.72
CA ALA A 69 5.62 5.25 -7.67
C ALA A 69 4.45 6.25 -7.62
N LEU A 70 4.01 6.66 -6.41
CA LEU A 70 3.01 7.71 -6.26
C LEU A 70 3.47 9.05 -6.83
N ALA A 71 4.72 9.44 -6.62
CA ALA A 71 5.24 10.72 -7.09
C ALA A 71 5.39 10.76 -8.62
N SER A 72 5.85 9.66 -9.22
CA SER A 72 6.19 9.57 -10.65
C SER A 72 5.03 9.10 -11.53
N ALA A 73 4.39 7.99 -11.17
CA ALA A 73 3.31 7.38 -11.93
C ALA A 73 1.90 7.79 -11.45
N GLY A 74 1.82 8.50 -10.31
CA GLY A 74 0.55 8.94 -9.73
C GLY A 74 -0.22 7.83 -9.01
N VAL A 75 0.35 6.63 -8.88
CA VAL A 75 -0.31 5.47 -8.26
C VAL A 75 0.71 4.57 -7.57
N SER A 76 0.32 3.94 -6.46
CA SER A 76 1.04 2.82 -5.87
C SER A 76 0.11 1.64 -5.68
N PHE A 77 0.64 0.45 -5.91
CA PHE A 77 0.02 -0.76 -5.42
C PHE A 77 0.31 -0.90 -3.93
N ALA A 78 -0.71 -1.20 -3.14
CA ALA A 78 -0.63 -1.27 -1.69
C ALA A 78 -0.74 -2.69 -1.15
N GLY A 79 -1.00 -3.68 -2.00
CA GLY A 79 -1.22 -5.07 -1.58
C GLY A 79 -2.32 -5.72 -2.41
N LEU A 80 -2.83 -6.83 -1.89
CA LEU A 80 -3.84 -7.66 -2.53
C LEU A 80 -5.13 -7.67 -1.70
N HIS A 81 -6.25 -7.92 -2.37
CA HIS A 81 -7.53 -8.18 -1.73
C HIS A 81 -8.26 -9.25 -2.56
N PRO A 82 -8.99 -10.21 -1.97
CA PRO A 82 -9.77 -11.17 -2.76
C PRO A 82 -10.72 -10.47 -3.74
N CYS A 83 -10.72 -10.91 -5.00
CA CYS A 83 -11.64 -10.37 -6.00
C CYS A 83 -13.08 -10.77 -5.68
N ALA A 84 -13.99 -9.80 -5.61
CA ALA A 84 -15.42 -10.10 -5.41
C ALA A 84 -16.07 -10.86 -6.58
N ARG A 85 -15.45 -10.82 -7.78
CA ARG A 85 -16.01 -11.41 -9.01
C ARG A 85 -15.44 -12.79 -9.34
N CYS A 86 -14.12 -12.92 -9.41
CA CYS A 86 -13.46 -14.18 -9.77
C CYS A 86 -12.78 -14.87 -8.57
N HIS A 87 -12.88 -14.29 -7.37
CA HIS A 87 -12.30 -14.82 -6.13
C HIS A 87 -10.77 -15.03 -6.18
N SER A 88 -10.08 -14.43 -7.15
CA SER A 88 -8.62 -14.45 -7.17
C SER A 88 -8.06 -13.71 -5.96
N ALA A 89 -7.20 -14.38 -5.20
CA ALA A 89 -6.48 -13.82 -4.06
C ALA A 89 -5.15 -13.16 -4.46
N THR A 90 -4.66 -13.40 -5.67
CA THR A 90 -3.29 -13.04 -6.09
C THR A 90 -3.22 -11.96 -7.16
N HIS A 91 -4.34 -11.62 -7.81
CA HIS A 91 -4.36 -10.70 -8.95
C HIS A 91 -5.26 -9.48 -8.76
N ASN A 92 -5.92 -9.35 -7.60
CA ASN A 92 -6.78 -8.19 -7.32
C ASN A 92 -6.06 -7.24 -6.37
N HIS A 93 -5.48 -6.22 -6.96
CA HIS A 93 -4.61 -5.29 -6.26
C HIS A 93 -5.41 -4.15 -5.64
N ILE A 94 -4.98 -3.75 -4.45
CA ILE A 94 -5.37 -2.48 -3.85
C ILE A 94 -4.45 -1.42 -4.47
N MET A 95 -5.02 -0.49 -5.24
CA MET A 95 -4.30 0.62 -5.86
C MET A 95 -4.69 1.92 -5.16
N VAL A 96 -3.71 2.73 -4.80
CA VAL A 96 -3.92 4.05 -4.19
C VAL A 96 -3.37 5.12 -5.13
N GLY A 97 -4.23 6.05 -5.52
CA GLY A 97 -3.87 7.19 -6.36
C GLY A 97 -3.23 8.32 -5.57
N ARG A 98 -2.45 9.17 -6.24
CA ARG A 98 -1.84 10.37 -5.65
C ARG A 98 -2.87 11.37 -5.10
N ASP A 99 -4.09 11.34 -5.61
CA ASP A 99 -5.22 12.13 -5.11
C ASP A 99 -5.89 11.52 -3.87
N GLY A 100 -5.42 10.37 -3.39
CA GLY A 100 -5.98 9.67 -2.23
C GLY A 100 -7.14 8.74 -2.55
N SER A 101 -7.49 8.58 -3.83
CA SER A 101 -8.47 7.58 -4.28
C SER A 101 -7.94 6.17 -4.09
N VAL A 102 -8.84 5.22 -3.84
CA VAL A 102 -8.50 3.80 -3.70
C VAL A 102 -9.36 2.98 -4.66
N VAL A 103 -8.72 2.04 -5.35
CA VAL A 103 -9.37 1.17 -6.33
C VAL A 103 -8.93 -0.27 -6.10
N LEU A 104 -9.86 -1.22 -6.20
CA LEU A 104 -9.56 -2.64 -6.34
C LEU A 104 -9.49 -2.98 -7.82
N ASN A 105 -8.34 -3.42 -8.31
CA ASN A 105 -8.11 -3.74 -9.71
C ASN A 105 -7.67 -5.20 -9.89
N CYS A 106 -8.56 -6.02 -10.48
CA CYS A 106 -8.31 -7.42 -10.73
C CYS A 106 -7.77 -7.65 -12.14
N LEU A 107 -6.47 -7.95 -12.23
CA LEU A 107 -5.81 -8.25 -13.51
C LEU A 107 -6.22 -9.60 -14.11
N SER A 108 -6.82 -10.49 -13.31
CA SER A 108 -7.31 -11.79 -13.79
C SER A 108 -8.64 -11.70 -14.55
N CYS A 109 -9.60 -10.90 -14.06
CA CYS A 109 -10.93 -10.80 -14.68
C CYS A 109 -11.28 -9.40 -15.21
N GLY A 110 -10.35 -8.45 -15.12
CA GLY A 110 -10.54 -7.05 -15.56
C GLY A 110 -11.50 -6.24 -14.68
N SER A 111 -11.89 -6.74 -13.51
CA SER A 111 -12.79 -6.01 -12.60
C SER A 111 -12.07 -4.82 -11.98
N VAL A 112 -12.71 -3.65 -12.03
CA VAL A 112 -12.23 -2.42 -11.39
C VAL A 112 -13.34 -1.89 -10.49
N ILE A 113 -13.05 -1.74 -9.19
CA ILE A 113 -14.02 -1.28 -8.19
C ILE A 113 -13.44 -0.06 -7.48
N ASN A 114 -14.11 1.09 -7.62
CA ASN A 114 -13.78 2.26 -6.82
C ASN A 114 -14.17 1.99 -5.35
N VAL A 115 -13.23 2.18 -4.45
CA VAL A 115 -13.46 2.07 -3.01
C VAL A 115 -14.04 3.38 -2.51
N TRP A 116 -15.03 3.29 -1.63
CA TRP A 116 -15.67 4.43 -0.97
C TRP A 116 -15.25 4.43 0.50
N ARG A 117 -15.32 5.59 1.17
CA ARG A 117 -14.88 5.73 2.57
C ARG A 117 -15.55 4.71 3.49
N ASP A 118 -16.85 4.47 3.30
CA ASP A 118 -17.64 3.58 4.16
C ASP A 118 -17.23 2.10 4.08
N ILE A 119 -16.58 1.68 2.99
CA ILE A 119 -16.11 0.30 2.80
C ILE A 119 -14.59 0.16 3.00
N TRP A 120 -13.86 1.27 3.19
CA TRP A 120 -12.41 1.26 3.30
C TRP A 120 -11.93 0.40 4.47
N GLU A 121 -12.58 0.48 5.63
CA GLU A 121 -12.22 -0.34 6.80
C GLU A 121 -12.31 -1.84 6.48
N GLY A 122 -13.32 -2.26 5.71
CA GLY A 122 -13.47 -3.64 5.25
C GLY A 122 -12.34 -4.06 4.30
N VAL A 123 -11.96 -3.18 3.37
CA VAL A 123 -10.83 -3.41 2.46
C VAL A 123 -9.52 -3.54 3.24
N GLN A 124 -9.29 -2.70 4.25
CA GLN A 124 -8.09 -2.79 5.08
C GLN A 124 -8.01 -4.13 5.83
N LYS A 125 -9.12 -4.60 6.41
CA LYS A 125 -9.18 -5.89 7.10
C LYS A 125 -8.94 -7.09 6.18
N GLY A 126 -9.36 -6.99 4.91
CA GLY A 126 -9.16 -8.02 3.89
C GLY A 126 -7.85 -7.92 3.12
N ALA A 127 -7.02 -6.91 3.41
CA ALA A 127 -5.79 -6.68 2.69
C ALA A 127 -4.74 -7.74 3.01
N GLN A 128 -4.06 -8.20 1.97
CA GLN A 128 -3.03 -9.24 2.04
C GLN A 128 -1.70 -8.72 1.48
N PRO A 129 -0.56 -9.13 2.07
CA PRO A 129 0.76 -8.88 1.51
C PRO A 129 0.98 -9.66 0.21
N TYR A 130 2.08 -9.36 -0.47
CA TYR A 130 2.43 -10.00 -1.74
C TYR A 130 3.01 -11.42 -1.58
N THR A 131 3.43 -11.83 -0.38
CA THR A 131 3.89 -13.21 -0.09
C THR A 131 2.90 -14.30 -0.47
N HIS A 132 1.59 -14.02 -0.44
CA HIS A 132 0.56 -15.01 -0.80
C HIS A 132 0.55 -15.39 -2.29
N VAL A 133 1.37 -14.75 -3.12
CA VAL A 133 1.59 -15.09 -4.54
C VAL A 133 2.67 -16.16 -4.69
N GLU A 134 3.69 -16.18 -3.81
CA GLU A 134 4.85 -17.09 -3.93
C GLU A 134 4.55 -18.49 -3.38
N SER A 135 3.73 -18.59 -2.33
CA SER A 135 3.42 -19.89 -1.68
C SER A 135 2.46 -20.80 -2.46
N ARG A 136 2.01 -20.40 -3.66
CA ARG A 136 1.12 -21.20 -4.51
C ARG A 136 1.81 -21.74 -5.77
N LEU A 137 3.10 -21.47 -5.92
CA LEU A 137 3.94 -21.96 -7.02
C LEU A 137 4.92 -23.06 -6.56
N SER A 138 4.87 -23.46 -5.28
CA SER A 138 5.60 -24.58 -4.68
C SER A 138 4.74 -25.83 -4.57
#